data_AF-A0A3B4VCY6-F1
#
_entry.id   AF-A0A3B4VCY6-F1
#
_cell.length_a   1.000
_cell.length_b   1.000
_cell.length_c   1.000
_cell.angle_alpha   90.00
_cell.angle_beta   90.00
_cell.angle_gamma   90.00
#
_symmetry.space_group_name_H-M   'P 1'
#
loop_
_entity.id
_entity.type
_entity.pdbx_description
1 polymer ?
#
loop_
_entity_poly.entity_id
_entity_poly.type
_entity_poly.pdbx_seq_one_letter_code
_entity_poly.pdbx_strand_id
1 'polypeptide(L)'
;YGQTISCCSGWRNVNGICQVCRKSCMNGKCVGPDKCLCSRGYKGPLCDEVNECGLPERPCSQRCMNTHGSYRCYCEPGYMLSADGYTCEAACSSLRCQLGCQMERGGAVYCLCPPGLHLAADNKTCEECQRDADVCPLQQTCRNTFGSFVCVCRDGFVMGTIKGSVQC
;
A
#
# COMPACT_ATOMS: atom_id res chain seq x y z
N TYR A 1 60.37 -23.77 -10.50
CA TYR A 1 59.99 -22.37 -10.25
C TYR A 1 58.54 -22.31 -9.79
N GLY A 2 58.27 -22.58 -8.51
CA GLY A 2 56.94 -22.39 -7.93
C GLY A 2 56.96 -21.10 -7.12
N GLN A 3 56.27 -20.05 -7.58
CA GLN A 3 56.10 -18.85 -6.77
C GLN A 3 55.19 -19.21 -5.58
N THR A 4 55.78 -19.31 -4.39
CA THR A 4 55.02 -19.36 -3.14
C THR A 4 54.37 -17.99 -2.96
N ILE A 5 53.06 -17.93 -3.14
CA ILE A 5 52.29 -16.69 -2.99
C ILE A 5 52.20 -16.38 -1.49
N SER A 6 53.05 -15.44 -1.06
CA SER A 6 53.05 -14.88 0.29
C SER A 6 52.10 -13.70 0.36
N CYS A 7 51.09 -13.81 1.21
CA CYS A 7 50.10 -12.77 1.41
C CYS A 7 50.57 -11.74 2.44
N CYS A 8 50.17 -10.47 2.26
CA CYS A 8 50.42 -9.41 3.24
C CYS A 8 49.80 -9.75 4.60
N SER A 9 50.34 -9.18 5.69
CA SER A 9 49.78 -9.38 7.05
C SER A 9 48.27 -9.11 7.08
N GLY A 10 47.50 -10.09 7.58
CA GLY A 10 46.03 -10.06 7.60
C GLY A 10 45.34 -10.75 6.41
N TRP A 11 46.10 -11.27 5.45
CA TRP A 11 45.60 -12.04 4.31
C TRP A 11 46.09 -13.48 4.40
N ARG A 12 45.21 -14.45 4.13
CA ARG A 12 45.55 -15.88 4.08
C ARG A 12 45.46 -16.37 2.64
N ASN A 13 46.44 -17.18 2.23
CA ASN A 13 46.41 -17.82 0.92
C ASN A 13 45.33 -18.90 0.90
N VAL A 14 44.33 -18.73 0.02
CA VAL A 14 43.30 -19.72 -0.29
C VAL A 14 43.40 -20.01 -1.78
N ASN A 15 43.81 -21.21 -2.15
CA ASN A 15 43.96 -21.66 -3.55
C ASN A 15 44.82 -20.75 -4.43
N GLY A 16 45.92 -20.21 -3.90
CA GLY A 16 46.80 -19.30 -4.64
C GLY A 16 46.30 -17.86 -4.72
N ILE A 17 45.21 -17.52 -4.03
CA ILE A 17 44.69 -16.16 -3.96
C ILE A 17 44.78 -15.70 -2.52
N CYS A 18 45.38 -14.53 -2.29
CA CYS A 18 45.34 -13.91 -0.98
C CYS A 18 43.91 -13.45 -0.70
N GLN A 19 43.27 -14.06 0.29
CA GLN A 19 41.92 -13.73 0.75
C GLN A 19 41.96 -13.31 2.22
N VAL A 20 41.10 -12.37 2.59
CA VAL A 20 41.12 -11.72 3.90
C VAL A 20 40.25 -12.44 4.95
N CYS A 21 39.18 -13.13 4.54
CA CYS A 21 38.20 -13.72 5.45
C CYS A 21 38.26 -15.27 5.41
N ARG A 22 38.23 -15.93 6.58
CA ARG A 22 38.36 -17.41 6.71
C ARG A 22 37.12 -18.19 6.26
N LYS A 23 35.93 -17.61 6.43
CA LYS A 23 34.67 -18.00 5.79
C LYS A 23 34.21 -16.79 4.99
N SER A 24 33.72 -17.00 3.77
CA SER A 24 33.20 -15.92 2.94
C SER A 24 32.15 -15.13 3.73
N CYS A 25 32.24 -13.80 3.74
CA CYS A 25 31.17 -12.94 4.25
C CYS A 25 29.91 -13.26 3.44
N MET A 26 29.02 -14.11 3.96
CA MET A 26 28.00 -14.77 3.15
C MET A 26 27.06 -13.74 2.51
N ASN A 27 26.69 -12.71 3.28
CA ASN A 27 25.81 -11.63 2.86
C ASN A 27 26.47 -10.25 3.04
N GLY A 28 27.76 -10.15 2.76
CA GLY A 28 28.50 -8.92 2.96
C GLY A 28 29.80 -8.83 2.16
N LYS A 29 30.46 -7.69 2.28
CA LYS A 29 31.76 -7.44 1.66
C LYS A 29 32.86 -7.61 2.70
N CYS A 30 33.89 -8.39 2.37
CA CYS A 30 35.08 -8.49 3.21
C CYS A 30 35.88 -7.17 3.07
N VAL A 31 36.10 -6.47 4.18
CA VAL A 31 36.76 -5.15 4.21
C VAL A 31 38.07 -5.16 5.00
N GLY A 32 38.37 -6.24 5.71
CA GLY A 32 39.59 -6.40 6.49
C GLY A 32 39.64 -7.77 7.17
N PRO A 33 40.76 -8.13 7.81
CA PRO A 33 40.99 -9.46 8.37
C PRO A 33 39.88 -9.79 9.37
N ASP A 34 39.10 -10.85 9.09
CA ASP A 34 37.90 -11.24 9.85
C ASP A 34 36.88 -10.09 10.07
N LYS A 35 36.88 -9.09 9.19
CA LYS A 35 35.96 -7.95 9.19
C LYS A 35 35.08 -7.97 7.95
N CYS A 36 33.79 -8.22 8.16
CA CYS A 36 32.77 -8.13 7.14
C CYS A 36 31.94 -6.84 7.31
N LEU A 37 31.74 -6.12 6.21
CA LEU A 37 30.71 -5.10 6.08
C LEU A 37 29.43 -5.79 5.57
N CYS A 38 28.44 -5.95 6.43
CA CYS A 38 27.23 -6.68 6.10
C CYS A 38 26.23 -5.85 5.28
N SER A 39 25.51 -6.52 4.39
CA SER A 39 24.37 -5.94 3.69
C SER A 39 23.25 -5.63 4.71
N ARG A 40 22.28 -4.78 4.32
CA ARG A 40 21.10 -4.51 5.15
C ARG A 40 20.39 -5.82 5.50
N GLY A 41 19.95 -5.96 6.76
CA GLY A 41 19.29 -7.18 7.27
C GLY A 41 20.25 -8.28 7.76
N TYR A 42 21.57 -8.03 7.79
CA TYR A 42 22.56 -8.99 8.25
C TYR A 42 23.51 -8.37 9.29
N LYS A 43 23.92 -9.15 10.29
CA LYS A 43 24.82 -8.71 11.36
C LYS A 43 25.78 -9.82 11.79
N GLY A 44 26.73 -9.46 12.63
CA GLY A 44 27.72 -10.39 13.18
C GLY A 44 28.93 -10.60 12.26
N PRO A 45 29.92 -11.38 12.73
CA PRO A 45 31.20 -11.55 12.05
C PRO A 45 31.09 -12.25 10.68
N LEU A 46 30.02 -13.00 10.43
CA LEU A 46 29.78 -13.72 9.18
C LEU A 46 28.64 -13.15 8.33
N CYS A 47 28.02 -12.04 8.76
CA CYS A 47 26.81 -11.49 8.16
C CYS A 47 25.67 -12.52 8.14
N ASP A 48 25.38 -13.02 9.33
CA ASP A 48 24.25 -13.89 9.58
C ASP A 48 22.95 -13.09 9.47
N GLU A 49 21.89 -13.77 9.06
CA GLU A 49 20.58 -13.14 8.89
C GLU A 49 20.04 -12.65 10.23
N VAL A 50 19.45 -11.45 10.20
CA VAL A 50 18.80 -10.86 11.37
C VAL A 50 17.32 -11.06 11.22
N ASN A 51 16.71 -11.72 12.21
CA ASN A 51 15.27 -11.73 12.32
C ASN A 51 14.79 -10.43 12.96
N GLU A 52 14.43 -9.42 12.16
CA GLU A 52 14.00 -8.13 12.70
C GLU A 52 12.69 -8.23 13.49
N CYS A 53 11.84 -9.21 13.19
CA CYS A 53 10.58 -9.44 13.92
C CYS A 53 10.79 -10.01 15.34
N GLY A 54 11.97 -10.59 15.61
CA GLY A 54 12.36 -11.13 16.91
C GLY A 54 13.05 -10.13 17.82
N LEU A 55 13.29 -8.90 17.35
CA LEU A 55 13.95 -7.86 18.14
C LEU A 55 13.01 -7.28 19.21
N PRO A 56 13.54 -6.75 20.32
CA PRO A 56 12.74 -6.10 21.37
C PRO A 56 11.93 -4.92 20.84
N GLU A 57 12.57 -4.10 20.00
CA GLU A 57 11.90 -3.04 19.24
C GLU A 57 11.42 -3.63 17.92
N ARG A 58 10.14 -3.97 17.87
CA ARG A 58 9.51 -4.53 16.67
C ARG A 58 9.39 -3.44 15.59
N PRO A 59 9.73 -3.75 14.34
CA PRO A 59 9.77 -2.73 13.30
C PRO A 59 8.41 -2.41 12.65
N CYS A 60 7.37 -3.19 12.95
CA CYS A 60 6.03 -3.05 12.39
C CYS A 60 5.05 -2.69 13.51
N SER A 61 4.07 -1.83 13.22
CA SER A 61 3.06 -1.46 14.23
C SER A 61 2.11 -2.62 14.58
N GLN A 62 1.95 -3.59 13.67
CA GLN A 62 1.09 -4.77 13.86
C GLN A 62 1.86 -6.06 13.56
N ARG A 63 1.62 -6.73 12.43
CA ARG A 63 2.29 -7.99 12.09
C ARG A 63 3.60 -7.75 11.36
N CYS A 64 4.60 -8.53 11.75
CA CYS A 64 5.92 -8.58 11.10
C CYS A 64 6.16 -9.98 10.57
N MET A 65 6.62 -10.08 9.33
CA MET A 65 7.09 -11.33 8.72
C MET A 65 8.54 -11.16 8.33
N ASN A 66 9.39 -12.02 8.88
CA ASN A 66 10.79 -12.04 8.54
C ASN A 66 11.00 -12.61 7.13
N THR A 67 11.90 -12.02 6.36
CA THR A 67 12.25 -12.45 5.00
C THR A 67 13.76 -12.50 4.84
N HIS A 68 14.26 -13.13 3.79
CA HIS A 68 15.70 -13.21 3.61
C HIS A 68 16.32 -11.82 3.38
N GLY A 69 17.08 -11.33 4.36
CA GLY A 69 17.78 -10.03 4.32
C GLY A 69 16.90 -8.81 4.58
N SER A 70 15.65 -8.99 5.03
CA SER A 70 14.72 -7.90 5.37
C SER A 70 13.50 -8.46 6.10
N TYR A 71 12.51 -7.62 6.38
CA TYR A 71 11.19 -8.01 6.83
C TYR A 71 10.09 -7.32 6.01
N ARG A 72 8.86 -7.79 6.17
CA ARG A 72 7.65 -7.14 5.65
C ARG A 72 6.62 -6.96 6.75
N CYS A 73 5.98 -5.80 6.76
CA CYS A 73 4.88 -5.50 7.68
C CYS A 73 3.54 -5.80 7.03
N TYR A 74 2.61 -6.31 7.84
CA TYR A 74 1.24 -6.63 7.45
C TYR A 74 0.28 -6.04 8.46
N CYS A 75 -0.89 -5.66 7.96
CA CYS A 75 -1.95 -5.09 8.77
C CYS A 75 -3.05 -6.11 9.03
N GLU A 76 -3.63 -6.03 10.21
CA GLU A 76 -4.81 -6.80 10.58
C GLU A 76 -6.05 -6.33 9.79
N PRO A 77 -7.09 -7.17 9.65
CA PRO A 77 -8.37 -6.76 9.08
C PRO A 77 -8.87 -5.52 9.80
N GLY A 78 -9.07 -4.41 9.09
CA GLY A 78 -9.15 -3.11 9.79
C GLY A 78 -8.37 -1.99 9.15
N TYR A 79 -7.19 -2.36 8.65
CA TYR A 79 -6.07 -1.45 8.53
C TYR A 79 -5.37 -1.59 7.19
N MET A 80 -4.81 -0.49 6.72
CA MET A 80 -3.97 -0.43 5.52
C MET A 80 -2.56 -0.01 5.90
N LEU A 81 -1.58 -0.56 5.18
CA LEU A 81 -0.18 -0.21 5.38
C LEU A 81 0.05 1.21 4.84
N SER A 82 0.57 2.08 5.70
CA SER A 82 0.90 3.46 5.37
C SER A 82 2.07 3.53 4.39
N ALA A 83 2.31 4.74 3.86
CA ALA A 83 3.36 4.99 2.88
C ALA A 83 4.78 4.76 3.43
N ASP A 84 4.94 4.76 4.76
CA ASP A 84 6.21 4.42 5.40
C ASP A 84 6.57 2.93 5.30
N GLY A 85 5.59 2.06 4.99
CA GLY A 85 5.77 0.61 4.91
C GLY A 85 5.84 -0.10 6.26
N TYR A 86 5.60 0.60 7.37
CA TYR A 86 5.76 0.09 8.75
C TYR A 86 4.53 0.28 9.62
N THR A 87 3.76 1.35 9.37
CA THR A 87 2.61 1.75 10.18
C THR A 87 1.31 1.29 9.54
N CYS A 88 0.45 0.68 10.33
CA CYS A 88 -0.90 0.30 9.92
C CYS A 88 -1.91 1.35 10.39
N GLU A 89 -2.58 2.00 9.44
CA GLU A 89 -3.59 3.02 9.69
C GLU A 89 -4.99 2.46 9.45
N ALA A 90 -5.98 2.95 10.20
CA ALA A 90 -7.36 2.51 10.02
C ALA A 90 -7.80 2.75 8.58
N ALA A 91 -8.27 1.71 7.91
CA ALA A 91 -8.49 1.73 6.47
C ALA A 91 -9.48 2.82 6.03
N CYS A 92 -10.52 3.09 6.84
CA CYS A 92 -11.47 4.16 6.57
C CYS A 92 -10.87 5.58 6.68
N SER A 93 -9.82 5.76 7.50
CA SER A 93 -9.08 7.02 7.56
C SER A 93 -8.23 7.22 6.30
N SER A 94 -7.75 6.13 5.69
CA SER A 94 -6.88 6.16 4.51
C SER A 94 -7.66 6.20 3.18
N LEU A 95 -8.87 5.59 3.11
CA LEU A 95 -9.61 5.42 1.86
C LEU A 95 -10.18 6.74 1.28
N ARG A 96 -10.33 7.78 2.11
CA ARG A 96 -10.87 9.11 1.73
C ARG A 96 -12.22 9.02 1.00
N CYS A 97 -13.16 8.27 1.58
CA CYS A 97 -14.53 8.18 1.08
C CYS A 97 -15.26 9.53 1.22
N GLN A 98 -16.16 9.85 0.27
CA GLN A 98 -16.91 11.11 0.31
C GLN A 98 -17.88 11.19 1.50
N LEU A 99 -18.63 10.12 1.77
CA LEU A 99 -19.72 10.14 2.76
C LEU A 99 -19.56 9.10 3.87
N GLY A 100 -19.29 7.85 3.54
CA GLY A 100 -19.17 6.79 4.52
C GLY A 100 -18.17 5.71 4.12
N CYS A 101 -17.76 4.91 5.10
CA CYS A 101 -16.86 3.79 4.90
C CYS A 101 -17.30 2.62 5.79
N GLN A 102 -17.25 1.40 5.25
CA GLN A 102 -17.56 0.17 5.96
C GLN A 102 -16.47 -0.86 5.78
N MET A 103 -16.36 -1.75 6.77
CA MET A 103 -15.60 -2.97 6.70
C MET A 103 -16.46 -4.21 6.76
N GLU A 104 -16.11 -5.17 5.93
CA GLU A 104 -16.64 -6.53 5.98
C GLU A 104 -15.78 -7.44 6.85
N ARG A 105 -16.36 -8.59 7.25
CA ARG A 105 -15.66 -9.58 8.10
C ARG A 105 -14.38 -10.15 7.46
N GLY A 106 -14.21 -10.01 6.14
CA GLY A 106 -12.99 -10.40 5.41
C GLY A 106 -11.89 -9.32 5.38
N GLY A 107 -12.10 -8.17 6.02
CA GLY A 107 -11.16 -7.04 6.00
C GLY A 107 -11.24 -6.19 4.74
N ALA A 108 -12.14 -6.50 3.81
CA ALA A 108 -12.44 -5.64 2.67
C ALA A 108 -13.09 -4.34 3.15
N VAL A 109 -12.65 -3.22 2.59
CA VAL A 109 -13.07 -1.87 2.97
C VAL A 109 -13.64 -1.20 1.72
N TYR A 110 -14.82 -0.61 1.84
CA TYR A 110 -15.49 0.09 0.74
C TYR A 110 -16.17 1.36 1.23
N CYS A 111 -16.34 2.30 0.32
CA CYS A 111 -17.09 3.50 0.58
C CYS A 111 -18.59 3.21 0.51
N LEU A 112 -19.35 3.85 1.40
CA LEU A 112 -20.79 3.74 1.47
C LEU A 112 -21.45 4.98 0.88
N CYS A 113 -22.53 4.74 0.15
CA CYS A 113 -23.44 5.77 -0.29
C CYS A 113 -24.77 5.62 0.47
N PRO A 114 -25.32 6.70 1.04
CA PRO A 114 -26.67 6.71 1.57
C PRO A 114 -27.72 6.30 0.51
N PRO A 115 -28.93 5.86 0.93
CA PRO A 115 -30.00 5.53 -0.02
C PRO A 115 -30.26 6.66 -1.02
N GLY A 116 -30.37 6.32 -2.31
CA GLY A 116 -30.55 7.27 -3.41
C GLY A 116 -29.27 7.73 -4.09
N LEU A 117 -28.09 7.36 -3.57
CA LEU A 117 -26.79 7.61 -4.19
C LEU A 117 -26.13 6.28 -4.58
N HIS A 118 -25.37 6.30 -5.67
CA HIS A 118 -24.61 5.15 -6.15
C HIS A 118 -23.12 5.44 -6.10
N LEU A 119 -22.32 4.41 -5.83
CA LEU A 119 -20.87 4.53 -5.78
C LEU A 119 -20.33 4.73 -7.20
N ALA A 120 -19.59 5.82 -7.40
CA ALA A 120 -19.03 6.18 -8.69
C ALA A 120 -17.91 5.23 -9.14
N ALA A 121 -17.47 5.39 -10.38
CA ALA A 121 -16.43 4.53 -10.97
C ALA A 121 -15.07 4.61 -10.26
N ASP A 122 -14.83 5.67 -9.48
CA ASP A 122 -13.61 5.83 -8.65
C ASP A 122 -13.69 5.06 -7.32
N ASN A 123 -14.81 4.39 -7.02
CA ASN A 123 -15.11 3.68 -5.79
C ASN A 123 -15.04 4.53 -4.50
N LYS A 124 -15.11 5.86 -4.61
CA LYS A 124 -14.96 6.79 -3.48
C LYS A 124 -16.03 7.86 -3.41
N THR A 125 -16.47 8.34 -4.57
CA THR A 125 -17.50 9.36 -4.68
C THR A 125 -18.87 8.71 -4.82
N CYS A 126 -19.88 9.41 -4.33
CA CYS A 126 -21.27 8.99 -4.39
C CYS A 126 -22.01 9.95 -5.33
N GLU A 127 -22.67 9.39 -6.34
CA GLU A 127 -23.35 10.12 -7.40
C GLU A 127 -24.78 9.59 -7.57
N GLU A 128 -25.74 10.49 -7.79
CA GLU A 128 -27.13 10.14 -8.06
C GLU A 128 -27.38 9.75 -9.52
N CYS A 129 -26.68 10.36 -10.49
CA CYS A 129 -26.98 10.21 -11.93
C CYS A 129 -26.28 9.00 -12.62
N GLN A 130 -26.25 7.82 -11.98
CA GLN A 130 -25.32 6.74 -12.37
C GLN A 130 -25.84 5.71 -13.39
N ARG A 131 -27.16 5.47 -13.53
CA ARG A 131 -27.72 4.58 -14.59
C ARG A 131 -29.24 4.43 -14.65
N ASP A 132 -30.04 4.92 -13.70
CA ASP A 132 -31.49 4.78 -13.77
C ASP A 132 -32.16 5.99 -14.44
N ALA A 133 -32.90 5.70 -15.51
CA ALA A 133 -33.76 6.63 -16.22
C ALA A 133 -34.94 7.15 -15.36
N ASP A 134 -35.05 6.69 -14.11
CA ASP A 134 -36.15 6.95 -13.18
C ASP A 134 -35.85 8.02 -12.13
N VAL A 135 -34.62 8.58 -12.11
CA VAL A 135 -34.24 9.63 -11.14
C VAL A 135 -34.97 10.96 -11.41
N CYS A 136 -35.23 11.26 -12.69
CA CYS A 136 -35.86 12.50 -13.12
C CYS A 136 -37.14 12.24 -13.93
N PRO A 137 -38.16 13.12 -13.81
CA PRO A 137 -39.36 13.08 -14.65
C PRO A 137 -39.08 13.03 -16.16
N LEU A 138 -40.10 12.62 -16.94
CA LEU A 138 -40.05 12.63 -18.41
C LEU A 138 -39.54 13.98 -18.95
N GLN A 139 -38.76 13.92 -20.04
CA GLN A 139 -38.11 15.08 -20.69
C GLN A 139 -37.08 15.84 -19.84
N GLN A 140 -36.63 15.26 -18.72
CA GLN A 140 -35.54 15.81 -17.92
C GLN A 140 -34.27 14.96 -18.01
N THR A 141 -33.16 15.57 -17.63
CA THR A 141 -31.83 14.97 -17.48
C THR A 141 -31.33 15.28 -16.07
N CYS A 142 -30.81 14.26 -15.41
CA CYS A 142 -30.19 14.38 -14.09
C CYS A 142 -28.84 15.07 -14.21
N ARG A 143 -28.58 16.04 -13.33
CA ARG A 143 -27.28 16.70 -13.18
C ARG A 143 -26.84 16.64 -11.72
N ASN A 144 -25.70 16.00 -11.47
CA ASN A 144 -25.10 15.90 -10.14
C ASN A 144 -24.79 17.30 -9.58
N THR A 145 -25.00 17.49 -8.28
CA THR A 145 -24.54 18.66 -7.51
C THR A 145 -23.84 18.17 -6.24
N PHE A 146 -23.16 19.03 -5.48
CA PHE A 146 -22.45 18.58 -4.28
C PHE A 146 -23.44 18.16 -3.19
N GLY A 147 -23.59 16.84 -2.96
CA GLY A 147 -24.47 16.26 -1.96
C GLY A 147 -25.97 16.22 -2.32
N SER A 148 -26.32 16.47 -3.60
CA SER A 148 -27.69 16.41 -4.13
C SER A 148 -27.68 16.32 -5.65
N PHE A 149 -28.84 16.34 -6.30
CA PHE A 149 -28.96 16.41 -7.76
C PHE A 149 -30.07 17.36 -8.18
N VAL A 150 -29.99 17.84 -9.41
CA VAL A 150 -31.08 18.62 -10.03
C VAL A 150 -31.51 17.97 -11.33
N CYS A 151 -32.81 17.90 -11.54
CA CYS A 151 -33.38 17.52 -12.83
C CYS A 151 -33.58 18.78 -13.67
N VAL A 152 -32.95 18.82 -14.84
CA VAL A 152 -33.05 19.94 -15.79
C VAL A 152 -33.75 19.46 -17.06
N CYS A 153 -34.53 20.33 -17.71
CA CYS A 153 -35.13 19.99 -18.99
C CYS A 153 -34.05 19.60 -20.00
N ARG A 154 -34.35 18.63 -20.87
CA ARG A 154 -33.52 18.30 -22.03
C ARG A 154 -33.40 19.51 -22.96
N ASP A 155 -32.36 19.53 -23.78
CA ASP A 155 -32.15 20.59 -24.75
C ASP A 155 -33.38 20.80 -25.64
N GLY A 156 -33.84 22.06 -25.72
CA GLY A 156 -35.05 22.44 -26.46
C GLY A 156 -36.36 22.40 -25.66
N PHE A 157 -36.34 21.91 -24.41
CA PHE A 157 -37.49 21.93 -23.51
C PHE A 157 -37.32 23.00 -22.42
N VAL A 158 -38.42 23.62 -22.01
CA VAL A 158 -38.45 24.63 -20.95
C VAL A 158 -39.50 24.26 -19.92
N MET A 159 -39.24 24.60 -18.65
CA MET A 159 -40.22 24.40 -17.57
C MET A 159 -41.51 25.16 -17.89
N GLY A 160 -42.62 24.43 -17.96
CA GLY A 160 -43.96 24.96 -18.20
C GLY A 160 -45.01 24.23 -17.36
N THR A 161 -46.21 24.82 -17.26
CA THR A 161 -47.33 24.21 -16.54
C THR A 161 -48.31 23.59 -17.54
N ILE A 162 -48.35 22.27 -17.63
CA ILE A 162 -49.27 21.53 -18.51
C ILE A 162 -50.30 20.85 -17.61
N LYS A 163 -51.59 21.15 -17.82
CA LYS A 163 -52.71 20.59 -17.02
C LYS A 163 -52.54 20.76 -15.49
N GLY A 164 -51.92 21.86 -15.06
CA GLY A 164 -51.71 22.15 -13.64
C GLY A 164 -50.47 21.51 -13.01
N SER A 165 -49.72 20.70 -13.76
CA SER A 165 -48.44 20.11 -13.32
C SER A 165 -47.24 20.80 -13.99
N VAL A 166 -46.21 21.11 -13.21
CA VAL A 166 -44.94 21.65 -13.72
C VAL A 166 -44.16 20.53 -14.39
N GLN A 167 -43.87 20.70 -15.69
CA GLN A 167 -43.23 19.71 -16.54
C GLN A 167 -42.26 20.39 -17.51
N CYS A 168 -41.34 19.58 -18.04
CA CYS A 168 -40.72 19.83 -19.34
C CYS A 168 -41.59 19.08 -20.37
#